data_AF-S0AS55-F1
#
_entry.id   AF-S0AS55-F1
#
_cell.length_a   1.000
_cell.length_b   1.000
_cell.length_c   1.000
_cell.angle_alpha   90.00
_cell.angle_beta   90.00
_cell.angle_gamma   90.00
#
_symmetry.space_group_name_H-M   'P 1'
#
loop_
_entity.id
_entity.type
_entity.pdbx_description
1 polymer ?
#
loop_
_entity_poly.entity_id
_entity_poly.type
_entity_poly.pdbx_seq_one_letter_code
_entity_poly.pdbx_strand_id
1 'polypeptide(L)'
;MLISETTGINDMECHIKLNIDSFMTQNLKLLGKDYTLFFRKEGDDVYIKTFVDKSFEHMLVPNPDAFQQIDNYFSITEKLKFPIIFEFISSLNSIPTVMMHRPYLSDGMLNIVFSYMHRYSKNVTDAFIPVTSGSKLVADVSIHPSSGALATLLNFSKIRPLSVIRFRIHRDAHDDRKLMDNLESSGSIGRLVTDYIDKKQFRMAVISEKPLELLPGIEKIPGDGNFYWITINNPILGKVMEKAGSRGIYIDTTYFQIEKKHLVITQFIPKIRTIEYMQILFNTSIAEINRNDVAIDIATPLSEHIINFL
;
A
#
# COMPACT_ATOMS: atom_id res chain seq x y z
N MET A 1 -12.63 -14.93 1.61
CA MET A 1 -11.94 -15.92 0.77
C MET A 1 -10.68 -15.30 0.15
N LEU A 2 -10.79 -14.13 -0.50
CA LEU A 2 -9.70 -13.46 -1.22
C LEU A 2 -8.47 -13.12 -0.36
N ILE A 3 -8.69 -12.60 0.86
CA ILE A 3 -7.62 -12.15 1.77
C ILE A 3 -6.97 -13.35 2.47
N SER A 4 -7.79 -14.35 2.83
CA SER A 4 -7.32 -15.60 3.46
C SER A 4 -6.46 -16.43 2.50
N GLU A 5 -6.73 -16.41 1.20
CA GLU A 5 -5.97 -17.22 0.24
C GLU A 5 -4.57 -16.64 -0.05
N THR A 6 -4.41 -15.31 0.02
CA THR A 6 -3.08 -14.68 -0.09
C THR A 6 -2.13 -14.96 1.09
N THR A 7 -2.61 -15.58 2.18
CA THR A 7 -1.78 -15.91 3.36
C THR A 7 -0.65 -16.88 3.03
N GLY A 8 -0.78 -17.71 1.98
CA GLY A 8 0.30 -18.60 1.55
C GLY A 8 1.56 -17.89 1.02
N ILE A 9 1.48 -16.60 0.66
CA ILE A 9 2.65 -15.79 0.27
C ILE A 9 3.29 -15.11 1.50
N ASN A 10 2.61 -15.00 2.64
CA ASN A 10 3.14 -14.27 3.80
C ASN A 10 2.81 -14.98 5.11
N ASP A 11 3.79 -15.73 5.64
CA ASP A 11 3.66 -16.47 6.90
C ASP A 11 4.41 -15.79 8.06
N MET A 12 5.19 -14.75 7.79
CA MET A 12 5.87 -13.93 8.79
C MET A 12 5.41 -12.48 8.68
N GLU A 13 5.35 -11.80 9.83
CA GLU A 13 5.09 -10.37 9.93
C GLU A 13 6.20 -9.71 10.76
N CYS A 14 6.60 -8.52 10.33
CA CYS A 14 7.56 -7.69 11.03
C CYS A 14 7.02 -6.29 11.26
N HIS A 15 7.24 -5.79 12.47
CA HIS A 15 7.00 -4.41 12.86
C HIS A 15 8.33 -3.82 13.33
N ILE A 16 8.73 -2.71 12.73
CA ILE A 16 9.88 -1.94 13.19
C ILE A 16 9.45 -0.52 13.55
N LYS A 17 9.94 -0.05 14.70
CA LYS A 17 9.77 1.31 15.18
C LYS A 17 11.08 2.06 15.11
N LEU A 18 11.06 3.20 14.42
CA LEU A 18 12.20 4.05 14.17
C LEU A 18 12.00 5.41 14.82
N ASN A 19 13.01 5.88 15.56
CA ASN A 19 13.14 7.25 16.00
C ASN A 19 13.79 8.06 14.87
N ILE A 20 13.02 8.92 14.22
CA ILE A 20 13.50 9.73 13.10
C ILE A 20 13.84 11.18 13.50
N ASP A 21 13.64 11.53 14.78
CA ASP A 21 13.98 12.83 15.38
C ASP A 21 13.75 14.02 14.44
N SER A 22 12.47 14.29 14.16
CA SER A 22 12.04 15.28 13.17
C SER A 22 11.03 16.27 13.75
N PHE A 23 10.98 17.49 13.20
CA PHE A 23 10.00 18.50 13.62
C PHE A 23 8.56 18.01 13.43
N MET A 24 8.29 17.31 12.32
CA MET A 24 7.03 16.65 12.04
C MET A 24 6.67 15.66 13.16
N THR A 25 7.60 14.81 13.60
CA THR A 25 7.32 13.83 14.67
C THR A 25 6.95 14.50 15.99
N GLN A 26 7.65 15.58 16.37
CA GLN A 26 7.38 16.31 17.60
C GLN A 26 6.00 16.97 17.58
N ASN A 27 5.63 17.59 16.46
CA ASN A 27 4.32 18.23 16.29
C ASN A 27 3.17 17.22 16.33
N LEU A 28 3.29 16.14 15.56
CA LEU A 28 2.21 15.16 15.45
C LEU A 28 2.03 14.34 16.73
N LYS A 29 3.09 14.18 17.53
CA LYS A 29 2.99 13.60 18.87
C LYS A 29 2.05 14.41 19.78
N LEU A 30 2.02 15.73 19.67
CA LEU A 30 1.10 16.59 20.45
C LEU A 30 -0.37 16.34 20.10
N LEU A 31 -0.64 15.91 18.87
CA LEU A 31 -1.99 15.61 18.41
C LEU A 31 -2.50 14.24 18.88
N GLY A 32 -1.62 13.38 19.42
CA GLY A 32 -1.98 12.07 19.99
C GLY A 32 -2.67 11.13 18.99
N LYS A 33 -2.36 11.26 17.70
CA LYS A 33 -2.96 10.49 16.61
C LYS A 33 -1.91 9.86 15.72
N ASP A 34 -2.36 8.87 14.96
CA ASP A 34 -1.54 8.20 13.97
C ASP A 34 -1.65 8.86 12.59
N TYR A 35 -0.51 9.11 11.97
CA TYR A 35 -0.41 9.84 10.71
C TYR A 35 0.35 9.04 9.67
N THR A 36 -0.29 8.79 8.53
CA THR A 36 0.37 8.12 7.41
C THR A 36 1.49 8.98 6.83
N LEU A 37 2.61 8.34 6.50
CA LEU A 37 3.74 8.97 5.81
C LEU A 37 3.83 8.55 4.35
N PHE A 38 4.19 9.53 3.53
CA PHE A 38 4.54 9.38 2.12
C PHE A 38 6.02 9.75 1.96
N PHE A 39 6.78 8.93 1.25
CA PHE A 39 8.18 9.20 0.96
C PHE A 39 8.29 9.69 -0.49
N ARG A 40 9.09 10.73 -0.71
CA ARG A 40 9.41 11.26 -2.04
C ARG A 40 10.90 11.49 -2.15
N LYS A 41 11.51 10.95 -3.21
CA LYS A 41 12.91 11.25 -3.56
C LYS A 41 12.94 12.38 -4.58
N GLU A 42 13.75 13.41 -4.33
CA GLU A 42 14.02 14.53 -5.24
C GLU A 42 15.54 14.71 -5.34
N GLY A 43 16.12 14.26 -6.46
CA GLY A 43 17.58 14.18 -6.60
C GLY A 43 18.16 13.19 -5.58
N ASP A 44 19.14 13.64 -4.81
CA ASP A 44 19.77 12.84 -3.73
C ASP A 44 19.01 12.95 -2.40
N ASP A 45 18.05 13.87 -2.31
CA ASP A 45 17.32 14.12 -1.08
C ASP A 45 16.04 13.29 -1.00
N VAL A 46 15.71 12.86 0.22
CA VAL A 46 14.46 12.17 0.53
C VAL A 46 13.63 13.04 1.45
N TYR A 47 12.34 13.15 1.16
CA TYR A 47 11.36 13.90 1.93
C TYR A 47 10.27 12.98 2.46
N ILE A 48 9.82 13.26 3.67
CA ILE A 48 8.61 12.68 4.24
C ILE A 48 7.49 13.72 4.15
N LYS A 49 6.30 13.24 3.81
CA LYS A 49 5.09 14.05 3.73
C LYS A 49 3.96 13.38 4.49
N THR A 50 3.18 14.16 5.22
CA THR A 50 1.93 13.70 5.83
C THR A 50 0.80 14.71 5.59
N PHE A 51 -0.43 14.31 5.92
CA PHE A 51 -1.62 15.14 5.77
C PHE A 51 -2.39 15.17 7.10
N VAL A 52 -2.66 16.37 7.57
CA VAL A 52 -3.34 16.65 8.84
C VAL A 52 -4.64 17.41 8.54
N ASP A 53 -5.72 17.05 9.21
CA ASP A 53 -6.99 17.77 9.06
C ASP A 53 -6.85 19.23 9.52
N LYS A 54 -7.43 20.17 8.76
CA LYS A 54 -7.38 21.61 9.08
C LYS A 54 -7.93 21.93 10.47
N SER A 55 -8.82 21.10 11.01
CA SER A 55 -9.34 21.30 12.38
C SER A 55 -8.25 21.29 13.46
N PHE A 56 -7.09 20.68 13.19
CA PHE A 56 -5.96 20.60 14.14
C PHE A 56 -4.91 21.69 13.96
N GLU A 57 -5.11 22.64 13.03
CA GLU A 57 -4.13 23.70 12.73
C GLU A 57 -3.66 24.46 13.97
N HIS A 58 -4.60 24.86 14.82
CA HIS A 58 -4.34 25.63 16.03
C HIS A 58 -3.47 24.89 17.07
N MET A 59 -3.31 23.58 16.93
CA MET A 59 -2.48 22.74 17.80
C MET A 59 -1.09 22.47 17.23
N LEU A 60 -0.82 22.90 15.99
CA LEU A 60 0.47 22.72 15.34
C LEU A 60 1.38 23.91 15.66
N VAL A 61 2.67 23.62 15.93
CA VAL A 61 3.67 24.68 16.06
C VAL A 61 3.89 25.29 14.66
N PRO A 62 3.72 26.62 14.50
CA PRO A 62 3.85 27.25 13.21
C PRO A 62 5.28 27.08 12.65
N ASN A 63 5.33 26.53 11.45
CA ASN A 63 6.52 26.40 10.60
C ASN A 63 6.06 26.69 9.16
N PRO A 64 5.99 27.97 8.77
CA PRO A 64 5.32 28.42 7.55
C PRO A 64 5.78 27.69 6.28
N ASP A 65 7.04 27.26 6.24
CA ASP A 65 7.65 26.65 5.06
C ASP A 65 7.30 25.17 4.87
N ALA A 66 6.78 24.51 5.91
CA ALA A 66 6.44 23.08 5.87
C ALA A 66 4.98 22.81 5.50
N PHE A 67 4.10 23.82 5.54
CA PHE A 67 2.64 23.66 5.41
C PHE A 67 2.14 24.08 4.03
N GLN A 68 1.54 23.13 3.31
CA GLN A 68 0.75 23.43 2.11
C GLN A 68 -0.72 23.15 2.38
N GLN A 69 -1.60 24.12 2.10
CA GLN A 69 -3.05 23.92 2.18
C GLN A 69 -3.57 23.13 0.98
N ILE A 70 -4.33 22.07 1.23
CA ILE A 70 -4.96 21.23 0.21
C ILE A 70 -6.39 20.91 0.67
N ASP A 71 -7.38 21.59 0.09
CA ASP A 71 -8.80 21.44 0.42
C ASP A 71 -9.07 21.49 1.94
N ASN A 72 -9.41 20.35 2.55
CA ASN A 72 -9.70 20.20 3.98
C ASN A 72 -8.49 19.77 4.83
N TYR A 73 -7.29 19.76 4.26
CA TYR A 73 -6.07 19.28 4.91
C TYR A 73 -4.92 20.28 4.80
N PHE A 74 -3.98 20.17 5.73
CA PHE A 74 -2.61 20.66 5.58
C PHE A 74 -1.70 19.49 5.26
N SER A 75 -0.83 19.64 4.28
CA SER A 75 0.29 18.72 4.14
C SER A 75 1.54 19.29 4.80
N ILE A 76 2.19 18.46 5.61
CA ILE A 76 3.48 18.76 6.24
C ILE A 76 4.55 18.01 5.46
N THR A 77 5.54 18.72 4.94
CA THR A 77 6.68 18.10 4.25
C THR A 77 7.98 18.44 4.97
N GLU A 78 8.83 17.44 5.21
CA GLU A 78 10.12 17.60 5.88
C GLU A 78 11.18 16.76 5.18
N LYS A 79 12.41 17.27 5.06
CA LYS A 79 13.54 16.48 4.56
C LYS A 79 13.88 15.39 5.59
N LEU A 80 13.99 14.15 5.13
CA LEU A 80 14.35 13.01 5.97
C LEU A 80 15.82 13.11 6.38
N LYS A 81 16.06 13.28 7.68
CA LYS A 81 17.40 13.40 8.26
C LYS A 81 18.27 12.16 8.03
N PHE A 82 17.64 10.98 7.92
CA PHE A 82 18.32 9.69 7.79
C PHE A 82 17.90 8.99 6.50
N PRO A 83 18.57 9.27 5.35
CA PRO A 83 18.25 8.65 4.05
C PRO A 83 18.32 7.12 4.06
N ILE A 84 19.12 6.54 4.96
CA ILE A 84 19.23 5.09 5.17
C ILE A 84 17.89 4.40 5.44
N ILE A 85 16.89 5.13 5.97
CA ILE A 85 15.53 4.61 6.19
C ILE A 85 14.83 4.36 4.84
N PHE A 86 15.03 5.24 3.87
CA PHE A 86 14.48 5.07 2.52
C PHE A 86 15.20 3.94 1.77
N GLU A 87 16.51 3.81 1.94
CA GLU A 87 17.27 2.68 1.40
C GLU A 87 16.83 1.34 2.01
N PHE A 88 16.53 1.32 3.31
CA PHE A 88 15.94 0.17 3.99
C PHE A 88 14.57 -0.20 3.41
N ILE A 89 13.66 0.77 3.27
CA ILE A 89 12.33 0.56 2.65
C ILE A 89 12.49 0.04 1.22
N SER A 90 13.37 0.64 0.43
CA SER A 90 13.64 0.23 -0.96
C SER A 90 14.21 -1.19 -1.02
N SER A 91 15.10 -1.53 -0.11
CA SER A 91 15.69 -2.87 0.01
C SER A 91 14.62 -3.90 0.36
N LEU A 92 13.75 -3.61 1.33
CA LEU A 92 12.62 -4.46 1.68
C LEU A 92 11.70 -4.71 0.48
N ASN A 93 11.33 -3.65 -0.25
CA ASN A 93 10.46 -3.76 -1.43
C ASN A 93 11.09 -4.54 -2.60
N SER A 94 12.41 -4.74 -2.60
CA SER A 94 13.10 -5.58 -3.58
C SER A 94 13.07 -7.07 -3.24
N ILE A 95 12.80 -7.43 -1.98
CA ILE A 95 12.80 -8.82 -1.52
C ILE A 95 11.53 -9.51 -2.03
N PRO A 96 11.64 -10.71 -2.62
CA PRO A 96 10.46 -11.41 -3.08
C PRO A 96 9.47 -11.63 -1.92
N THR A 97 8.17 -11.53 -2.20
CA THR A 97 7.06 -11.72 -1.24
C THR A 97 6.93 -10.67 -0.15
N VAL A 98 7.87 -9.72 0.01
CA VAL A 98 7.66 -8.63 0.96
C VAL A 98 6.46 -7.79 0.52
N MET A 99 5.50 -7.65 1.41
CA MET A 99 4.33 -6.81 1.22
C MET A 99 4.27 -5.79 2.36
N MET A 100 4.63 -4.56 2.03
CA MET A 100 4.59 -3.45 2.98
C MET A 100 3.18 -2.89 3.11
N HIS A 101 2.83 -2.54 4.35
CA HIS A 101 1.75 -1.61 4.63
C HIS A 101 2.27 -0.18 4.57
N ARG A 102 1.35 0.78 4.48
CA ARG A 102 1.76 2.18 4.40
C ARG A 102 2.40 2.63 5.71
N PRO A 103 3.66 3.12 5.70
CA PRO A 103 4.32 3.60 6.91
C PRO A 103 3.55 4.74 7.59
N TYR A 104 3.67 4.84 8.90
CA TYR A 104 2.93 5.83 9.68
C TYR A 104 3.70 6.26 10.93
N LEU A 105 3.39 7.46 11.40
CA LEU A 105 3.82 7.96 12.70
C LEU A 105 2.80 7.60 13.76
N SER A 106 3.27 7.10 14.90
CA SER A 106 2.49 6.87 16.12
C SER A 106 3.36 7.17 17.31
N ASP A 107 2.86 7.95 18.27
CA ASP A 107 3.59 8.40 19.46
C ASP A 107 4.96 9.04 19.19
N GLY A 108 5.09 9.70 18.04
CA GLY A 108 6.35 10.33 17.58
C GLY A 108 7.36 9.36 16.96
N MET A 109 6.98 8.10 16.74
CA MET A 109 7.82 7.06 16.16
C MET A 109 7.33 6.66 14.77
N LEU A 110 8.25 6.43 13.84
CA LEU A 110 7.94 5.86 12.53
C LEU A 110 7.76 4.36 12.65
N ASN A 111 6.59 3.88 12.26
CA ASN A 111 6.21 2.48 12.21
C ASN A 111 6.24 2.01 10.76
N ILE A 112 7.00 0.96 10.50
CA ILE A 112 7.01 0.23 9.23
C ILE A 112 6.56 -1.20 9.54
N VAL A 113 5.52 -1.65 8.85
CA VAL A 113 4.94 -2.98 9.02
C VAL A 113 4.90 -3.68 7.68
N PHE A 114 5.39 -4.91 7.63
CA PHE A 114 5.43 -5.70 6.42
C PHE A 114 5.32 -7.19 6.71
N SER A 115 4.87 -7.92 5.71
CA SER A 115 4.74 -9.38 5.76
C SER A 115 5.58 -10.04 4.67
N TYR A 116 6.06 -11.27 4.88
CA TYR A 116 6.92 -11.97 3.93
C TYR A 116 6.90 -13.50 4.13
N MET A 117 7.43 -14.29 3.19
CA MET A 117 7.65 -15.73 3.40
C MET A 117 8.91 -16.00 4.22
N HIS A 118 8.83 -16.84 5.24
CA HIS A 118 9.93 -17.19 6.15
C HIS A 118 11.22 -17.60 5.44
N ARG A 119 11.14 -18.21 4.26
CA ARG A 119 12.31 -18.59 3.45
C ARG A 119 13.21 -17.40 3.05
N TYR A 120 12.64 -16.18 3.00
CA TYR A 120 13.36 -14.94 2.72
C TYR A 120 13.84 -14.22 4.00
N SER A 121 13.77 -14.88 5.17
CA SER A 121 14.20 -14.28 6.45
C SER A 121 15.64 -13.75 6.39
N LYS A 122 16.55 -14.44 5.70
CA LYS A 122 17.93 -13.95 5.55
C LYS A 122 17.97 -12.62 4.80
N ASN A 123 17.28 -12.52 3.66
CA ASN A 123 17.21 -11.27 2.89
C ASN A 123 16.61 -10.13 3.72
N VAL A 124 15.58 -10.42 4.50
CA VAL A 124 14.95 -9.46 5.41
C VAL A 124 15.93 -9.00 6.49
N THR A 125 16.62 -9.93 7.15
CA THR A 125 17.65 -9.61 8.14
C THR A 125 18.79 -8.80 7.54
N ASP A 126 19.25 -9.15 6.33
CA ASP A 126 20.29 -8.40 5.61
C ASP A 126 19.84 -6.96 5.31
N ALA A 127 18.56 -6.75 4.97
CA ALA A 127 17.99 -5.41 4.78
C ALA A 127 17.95 -4.59 6.08
N PHE A 128 17.86 -5.21 7.26
CA PHE A 128 17.92 -4.50 8.55
C PHE A 128 19.32 -4.00 8.92
N ILE A 129 20.38 -4.60 8.37
CA ILE A 129 21.77 -4.29 8.75
C ILE A 129 22.03 -2.77 8.70
N PRO A 130 21.72 -2.03 7.62
CA PRO A 130 22.08 -0.62 7.51
C PRO A 130 21.37 0.28 8.52
N VAL A 131 20.15 -0.06 8.96
CA VAL A 131 19.38 0.72 9.94
C VAL A 131 19.71 0.33 11.39
N THR A 132 20.11 -0.93 11.63
CA THR A 132 20.42 -1.46 12.97
C THR A 132 21.88 -1.28 13.37
N SER A 133 22.80 -1.19 12.41
CA SER A 133 24.23 -1.04 12.71
C SER A 133 24.60 0.42 12.96
N GLY A 134 24.82 0.77 14.22
CA GLY A 134 25.48 2.02 14.63
C GLY A 134 24.57 3.21 14.93
N SER A 135 23.24 3.04 14.98
CA SER A 135 22.32 4.15 15.21
C SER A 135 21.34 3.87 16.35
N LYS A 136 20.99 4.92 17.14
CA LYS A 136 19.83 4.91 18.04
C LYS A 136 18.50 5.06 17.28
N LEU A 137 18.47 4.78 15.97
CA LEU A 137 17.27 4.92 15.14
C LEU A 137 16.26 3.83 15.49
N VAL A 138 16.71 2.59 15.61
CA VAL A 138 15.81 1.46 15.89
C VAL A 138 15.47 1.44 17.37
N ALA A 139 14.19 1.68 17.67
CA ALA A 139 13.71 1.59 19.05
C ALA A 139 13.16 0.22 19.38
N ASP A 140 12.50 -0.44 18.42
CA ASP A 140 11.89 -1.74 18.62
C ASP A 140 11.76 -2.48 17.28
N VAL A 141 11.92 -3.81 17.33
CA VAL A 141 11.70 -4.73 16.20
C VAL A 141 11.03 -5.97 16.73
N SER A 142 9.86 -6.29 16.20
CA SER A 142 9.18 -7.56 16.46
C SER A 142 9.00 -8.32 15.17
N ILE A 143 9.41 -9.59 15.17
CA ILE A 143 9.17 -10.54 14.07
C ILE A 143 8.45 -11.73 14.67
N HIS A 144 7.30 -12.09 14.09
CA HIS A 144 6.48 -13.20 14.56
C HIS A 144 5.74 -13.86 13.38
N PRO A 145 5.20 -15.07 13.57
CA PRO A 145 4.28 -15.65 12.59
C PRO A 145 3.14 -14.67 12.30
N SER A 146 2.79 -14.53 11.02
CA SER A 146 1.71 -13.65 10.59
C SER A 146 0.38 -14.18 11.14
N SER A 147 -0.45 -13.30 11.68
CA SER A 147 -1.86 -13.60 11.99
C SER A 147 -2.76 -13.54 10.74
N GLY A 148 -2.15 -13.34 9.57
CA GLY A 148 -2.80 -13.15 8.29
C GLY A 148 -3.09 -11.67 8.01
N ALA A 149 -3.00 -11.29 6.73
CA ALA A 149 -3.19 -9.90 6.28
C ALA A 149 -4.50 -9.26 6.77
N LEU A 150 -5.52 -10.08 7.00
CA LEU A 150 -6.80 -9.67 7.53
C LEU A 150 -6.72 -9.12 8.96
N ALA A 151 -6.11 -9.88 9.87
CA ALA A 151 -5.98 -9.51 11.26
C ALA A 151 -5.16 -8.23 11.39
N THR A 152 -4.13 -8.09 10.57
CA THR A 152 -3.31 -6.88 10.44
C THR A 152 -4.15 -5.68 10.02
N LEU A 153 -4.95 -5.79 8.96
CA LEU A 153 -5.82 -4.70 8.49
C LEU A 153 -6.89 -4.31 9.52
N LEU A 154 -7.49 -5.27 10.22
CA LEU A 154 -8.45 -5.01 11.30
C LEU A 154 -7.79 -4.29 12.48
N ASN A 155 -6.59 -4.69 12.86
CA ASN A 155 -5.82 -4.03 13.92
C ASN A 155 -5.44 -2.60 13.51
N PHE A 156 -5.03 -2.39 12.26
CA PHE A 156 -4.83 -1.04 11.74
C PHE A 156 -6.10 -0.23 11.74
N SER A 157 -7.25 -0.80 11.39
CA SER A 157 -8.52 -0.06 11.39
C SER A 157 -9.00 0.34 12.78
N LYS A 158 -8.49 -0.26 13.86
CA LYS A 158 -8.73 0.21 15.23
C LYS A 158 -7.99 1.52 15.54
N ILE A 159 -6.82 1.71 14.90
CA ILE A 159 -5.91 2.82 15.18
C ILE A 159 -6.09 3.94 14.12
N ARG A 160 -6.13 3.55 12.85
CA ARG A 160 -6.34 4.38 11.66
C ARG A 160 -7.57 3.85 10.91
N PRO A 161 -8.79 4.34 11.19
CA PRO A 161 -10.02 3.77 10.63
C PRO A 161 -9.99 3.64 9.11
N LEU A 162 -10.14 2.41 8.62
CA LEU A 162 -10.12 2.08 7.20
C LEU A 162 -11.54 1.85 6.68
N SER A 163 -11.72 2.04 5.37
CA SER A 163 -12.86 1.56 4.60
C SER A 163 -12.37 0.64 3.50
N VAL A 164 -13.20 -0.34 3.17
CA VAL A 164 -13.00 -1.21 2.01
C VAL A 164 -13.83 -0.68 0.85
N ILE A 165 -13.19 -0.55 -0.31
CA ILE A 165 -13.83 -0.28 -1.59
C ILE A 165 -13.53 -1.44 -2.52
N ARG A 166 -14.57 -2.16 -2.93
CA ARG A 166 -14.51 -3.19 -3.97
C ARG A 166 -15.21 -2.68 -5.21
N PHE A 167 -14.52 -2.71 -6.34
CA PHE A 167 -15.05 -2.24 -7.61
C PHE A 167 -14.55 -3.08 -8.77
N ARG A 168 -15.29 -3.06 -9.87
CA ARG A 168 -14.96 -3.78 -11.09
C ARG A 168 -14.56 -2.81 -12.18
N ILE A 169 -13.52 -3.16 -12.93
CA ILE A 169 -13.15 -2.53 -14.20
C ILE A 169 -13.33 -3.57 -15.30
N HIS A 170 -14.00 -3.22 -16.40
CA HIS A 170 -14.12 -4.13 -17.54
C HIS A 170 -12.74 -4.44 -18.15
N ARG A 171 -12.46 -5.71 -18.50
CA ARG A 171 -11.14 -6.11 -19.00
C ARG A 171 -10.67 -5.38 -20.25
N ASP A 172 -11.60 -4.82 -21.04
CA ASP A 172 -11.26 -4.05 -22.24
C ASP A 172 -10.53 -2.74 -21.96
N ALA A 173 -10.55 -2.26 -20.71
CA ALA A 173 -9.72 -1.14 -20.29
C ALA A 173 -8.24 -1.52 -20.12
N HIS A 174 -7.87 -2.78 -20.34
CA HIS A 174 -6.51 -3.29 -20.24
C HIS A 174 -5.90 -3.59 -21.60
N ASP A 175 -4.60 -3.33 -21.71
CA ASP A 175 -3.86 -3.52 -22.95
C ASP A 175 -3.54 -5.01 -23.26
N ASP A 176 -3.51 -5.88 -22.23
CA ASP A 176 -3.09 -7.29 -22.38
C ASP A 176 -4.23 -8.29 -22.10
N ARG A 177 -5.00 -8.61 -23.13
CA ARG A 177 -6.11 -9.57 -23.04
C ARG A 177 -5.66 -11.00 -22.75
N LYS A 178 -4.49 -11.42 -23.26
CA LYS A 178 -4.00 -12.79 -23.06
C LYS A 178 -3.59 -13.02 -21.62
N LEU A 179 -2.94 -12.04 -21.00
CA LEU A 179 -2.65 -12.05 -19.57
C LEU A 179 -3.93 -12.20 -18.74
N MET A 180 -4.98 -11.43 -19.06
CA MET A 180 -6.26 -11.52 -18.35
C MET A 180 -6.92 -12.89 -18.49
N ASP A 181 -6.92 -13.47 -19.69
CA ASP A 181 -7.46 -14.81 -19.96
C ASP A 181 -6.68 -15.91 -19.18
N ASN A 182 -5.35 -15.79 -19.12
CA ASN A 182 -4.48 -16.70 -18.37
C ASN A 182 -4.75 -16.63 -16.85
N LEU A 183 -4.90 -15.42 -16.30
CA LEU A 183 -5.24 -15.19 -14.88
C LEU A 183 -6.65 -15.69 -14.53
N GLU A 184 -7.64 -15.46 -15.40
CA GLU A 184 -9.03 -15.91 -15.19
C GLU A 184 -9.11 -17.44 -15.18
N SER A 185 -8.51 -18.11 -16.17
CA SER A 185 -8.57 -19.57 -16.31
C SER A 185 -7.83 -20.35 -15.23
N SER A 186 -6.89 -19.68 -14.55
CA SER A 186 -6.03 -20.26 -13.52
C SER A 186 -6.50 -20.00 -12.08
N GLY A 187 -7.63 -19.30 -11.90
CA GLY A 187 -8.14 -18.96 -10.57
C GLY A 187 -7.19 -18.05 -9.81
N SER A 188 -6.63 -17.04 -10.49
CA SER A 188 -5.59 -16.20 -9.92
C SER A 188 -6.14 -15.08 -9.03
N ILE A 189 -5.48 -14.89 -7.89
CA ILE A 189 -5.69 -13.77 -6.97
C ILE A 189 -4.33 -13.14 -6.72
N GLY A 190 -4.28 -11.81 -6.61
CA GLY A 190 -3.04 -11.18 -6.22
C GLY A 190 -3.18 -9.92 -5.40
N ARG A 191 -2.02 -9.47 -4.92
CA ARG A 191 -1.83 -8.29 -4.09
C ARG A 191 -0.77 -7.40 -4.73
N LEU A 192 -1.06 -6.11 -4.75
CA LEU A 192 -0.16 -5.09 -5.28
C LEU A 192 1.11 -4.97 -4.42
N VAL A 193 2.27 -4.82 -5.06
CA VAL A 193 3.51 -4.42 -4.41
C VAL A 193 3.61 -2.90 -4.46
N THR A 194 3.66 -2.26 -3.28
CA THR A 194 3.38 -0.84 -3.07
C THR A 194 4.30 0.17 -3.77
N ASP A 195 5.45 -0.24 -4.32
CA ASP A 195 6.50 0.66 -4.80
C ASP A 195 6.83 0.60 -6.30
N TYR A 196 6.16 -0.25 -7.08
CA TYR A 196 6.36 -0.31 -8.53
C TYR A 196 5.15 0.27 -9.26
N ILE A 197 5.10 1.61 -9.36
CA ILE A 197 4.30 2.34 -10.37
C ILE A 197 5.27 3.04 -11.33
N ASP A 198 5.92 2.27 -12.21
CA ASP A 198 6.65 2.85 -13.33
C ASP A 198 5.69 2.91 -14.54
N LYS A 199 5.50 4.09 -15.13
CA LYS A 199 4.74 4.27 -16.39
C LYS A 199 3.37 3.56 -16.45
N LYS A 200 2.54 3.67 -15.40
CA LYS A 200 1.21 3.03 -15.29
C LYS A 200 1.22 1.50 -15.18
N GLN A 201 2.39 0.89 -15.02
CA GLN A 201 2.54 -0.53 -14.78
C GLN A 201 2.56 -0.83 -13.29
N PHE A 202 1.94 -1.95 -12.92
CA PHE A 202 1.81 -2.41 -11.55
C PHE A 202 2.45 -3.77 -11.39
N ARG A 203 3.38 -3.90 -10.46
CA ARG A 203 3.90 -5.20 -10.05
C ARG A 203 3.02 -5.80 -8.96
N MET A 204 2.60 -7.05 -9.15
CA MET A 204 1.71 -7.74 -8.22
C MET A 204 2.20 -9.15 -7.92
N ALA A 205 2.07 -9.57 -6.67
CA ALA A 205 2.28 -10.94 -6.25
C ALA A 205 0.98 -11.72 -6.48
N VAL A 206 1.05 -12.86 -7.16
CA VAL A 206 -0.11 -13.64 -7.56
C VAL A 206 0.01 -15.08 -7.07
N ILE A 207 -1.06 -15.59 -6.49
CA ILE A 207 -1.29 -17.01 -6.27
C ILE A 207 -2.29 -17.47 -7.32
N SER A 208 -2.05 -18.63 -7.91
CA SER A 208 -2.99 -19.25 -8.84
C SER A 208 -3.28 -20.68 -8.41
N GLU A 209 -4.51 -21.14 -8.59
CA GLU A 209 -4.87 -22.54 -8.34
C GLU A 209 -4.16 -23.47 -9.33
N LYS A 210 -4.01 -23.00 -10.59
CA LYS A 210 -3.32 -23.72 -11.66
C LYS A 210 -2.05 -22.97 -12.09
N PRO A 211 -1.06 -23.67 -12.67
CA PRO A 211 0.12 -23.02 -13.20
C PRO A 211 -0.23 -22.03 -14.31
N LEU A 212 0.31 -20.81 -14.24
CA LEU A 212 0.22 -19.81 -15.30
C LEU A 212 1.18 -20.12 -16.45
N GLU A 213 0.73 -19.84 -17.67
CA GLU A 213 1.64 -19.72 -18.81
C GLU A 213 2.61 -18.54 -18.59
N LEU A 214 3.91 -18.72 -18.84
CA LEU A 214 4.94 -17.68 -18.66
C LEU A 214 4.95 -16.70 -19.83
N LEU A 215 3.92 -15.85 -19.89
CA LEU A 215 3.82 -14.74 -20.83
C LEU A 215 4.78 -13.59 -20.43
N PRO A 216 5.09 -12.66 -21.36
CA PRO A 216 5.85 -11.46 -21.02
C PRO A 216 5.24 -10.73 -19.82
N GLY A 217 6.08 -10.38 -18.83
CA GLY A 217 5.63 -9.75 -17.60
C GLY A 217 5.14 -10.72 -16.51
N ILE A 218 5.22 -12.03 -16.71
CA ILE A 218 4.99 -13.06 -15.68
C ILE A 218 6.33 -13.72 -15.31
N GLU A 219 6.69 -13.69 -14.03
CA GLU A 219 7.88 -14.36 -13.49
C GLU A 219 7.47 -15.31 -12.37
N LYS A 220 7.92 -16.57 -12.41
CA LYS A 220 7.64 -17.50 -11.31
C LYS A 220 8.46 -17.13 -10.08
N ILE A 221 7.80 -17.04 -8.92
CA ILE A 221 8.48 -16.90 -7.63
C ILE A 221 9.00 -18.29 -7.24
N PRO A 222 10.31 -18.44 -6.95
CA PRO A 222 10.86 -19.73 -6.55
C PRO A 222 10.15 -20.29 -5.31
N GLY A 223 9.78 -21.58 -5.33
CA GLY A 223 9.15 -22.27 -4.21
C GLY A 223 8.14 -23.33 -4.61
N ASP A 224 7.57 -23.95 -3.59
CA ASP A 224 6.51 -24.93 -3.72
C ASP A 224 5.18 -24.19 -3.87
N GLY A 225 4.65 -24.17 -5.08
CA GLY A 225 3.38 -23.52 -5.39
C GLY A 225 3.35 -22.77 -6.71
N ASN A 226 2.18 -22.24 -7.01
CA ASN A 226 1.87 -21.45 -8.21
C ASN A 226 1.90 -19.96 -7.84
N PHE A 227 3.10 -19.50 -7.47
CA PHE A 227 3.37 -18.11 -7.08
C PHE A 227 4.09 -17.37 -8.20
N TYR A 228 3.63 -16.16 -8.51
CA TYR A 228 4.14 -15.38 -9.63
C TYR A 228 4.24 -13.90 -9.30
N TRP A 229 5.24 -13.24 -9.87
CA TRP A 229 5.20 -11.81 -10.11
C TRP A 229 4.54 -11.55 -11.43
N ILE A 230 3.59 -10.63 -11.46
CA ILE A 230 3.02 -10.14 -12.71
C ILE A 230 3.12 -8.64 -12.80
N THR A 231 3.35 -8.14 -14.01
CA THR A 231 3.27 -6.72 -14.34
C THR A 231 2.01 -6.47 -15.16
N ILE A 232 1.06 -5.71 -14.60
CA ILE A 232 -0.17 -5.31 -15.31
C ILE A 232 -0.13 -3.82 -15.64
N ASN A 233 -0.50 -3.46 -16.87
CA ASN A 233 -0.84 -2.08 -17.20
C ASN A 233 -2.37 -1.89 -17.05
N ASN A 234 -2.78 -0.90 -16.25
CA ASN A 234 -4.16 -0.42 -16.24
C ASN A 234 -4.17 1.11 -16.15
N PRO A 235 -4.60 1.82 -17.21
CA PRO A 235 -4.56 3.28 -17.26
C PRO A 235 -5.48 3.96 -16.23
N ILE A 236 -6.61 3.33 -15.88
CA ILE A 236 -7.56 3.86 -14.90
C ILE A 236 -6.97 3.74 -13.50
N LEU A 237 -6.60 2.54 -13.07
CA LEU A 237 -6.01 2.28 -11.76
C LEU A 237 -4.74 3.11 -11.57
N GLY A 238 -3.89 3.22 -12.60
CA GLY A 238 -2.67 4.03 -12.60
C GLY A 238 -2.94 5.46 -12.15
N LYS A 239 -3.87 6.10 -12.85
CA LYS A 239 -4.23 7.49 -12.61
C LYS A 239 -5.05 7.70 -11.34
N VAL A 240 -5.86 6.74 -10.94
CA VAL A 240 -6.59 6.80 -9.65
C VAL A 240 -5.59 6.79 -8.50
N MET A 241 -4.61 5.88 -8.52
CA MET A 241 -3.57 5.81 -7.48
C MET A 241 -2.69 7.06 -7.47
N GLU A 242 -2.32 7.59 -8.63
CA GLU A 242 -1.57 8.84 -8.77
C GLU A 242 -2.33 10.04 -8.17
N LYS A 243 -3.60 10.23 -8.54
CA LYS A 243 -4.45 11.33 -8.04
C LYS A 243 -4.78 11.18 -6.55
N ALA A 244 -5.01 9.96 -6.07
CA ALA A 244 -5.21 9.67 -4.65
C ALA A 244 -3.95 10.04 -3.85
N GLY A 245 -2.78 9.59 -4.31
CA GLY A 245 -1.49 9.88 -3.69
C GLY A 245 -1.16 11.38 -3.65
N SER A 246 -1.40 12.12 -4.75
CA SER A 246 -1.16 13.57 -4.78
C SER A 246 -2.06 14.36 -3.82
N ARG A 247 -3.24 13.82 -3.49
CA ARG A 247 -4.18 14.37 -2.50
C ARG A 247 -3.99 13.81 -1.09
N GLY A 248 -3.01 12.93 -0.88
CA GLY A 248 -2.74 12.34 0.43
C GLY A 248 -3.70 11.25 0.86
N ILE A 249 -4.48 10.71 -0.07
CA ILE A 249 -5.28 9.51 0.18
C ILE A 249 -4.37 8.31 -0.02
N TYR A 250 -3.94 7.69 1.09
CA TYR A 250 -3.18 6.46 1.00
C TYR A 250 -4.09 5.27 0.71
N ILE A 251 -3.56 4.34 -0.06
CA ILE A 251 -4.11 3.00 -0.21
C ILE A 251 -3.17 2.10 0.58
N ASP A 252 -3.69 1.45 1.62
CA ASP A 252 -2.90 0.59 2.50
C ASP A 252 -2.47 -0.68 1.78
N THR A 253 -3.43 -1.33 1.12
CA THR A 253 -3.19 -2.47 0.24
C THR A 253 -4.26 -2.53 -0.85
N THR A 254 -3.90 -3.16 -1.97
CA THR A 254 -4.79 -3.44 -3.11
C THR A 254 -4.73 -4.93 -3.39
N TYR A 255 -5.89 -5.56 -3.46
CA TYR A 255 -6.05 -6.91 -3.98
C TYR A 255 -6.77 -6.87 -5.32
N PHE A 256 -6.52 -7.89 -6.13
CA PHE A 256 -7.22 -8.08 -7.38
C PHE A 256 -7.57 -9.55 -7.64
N GLN A 257 -8.62 -9.73 -8.43
CA GLN A 257 -9.03 -11.01 -9.01
C GLN A 257 -9.68 -10.73 -10.38
N ILE A 258 -9.62 -11.70 -11.30
CA ILE A 258 -10.40 -11.64 -12.53
C ILE A 258 -11.69 -12.45 -12.34
N GLU A 259 -12.85 -11.82 -12.54
CA GLU A 259 -14.15 -12.47 -12.49
C GLU A 259 -14.98 -12.08 -13.72
N LYS A 260 -15.42 -13.06 -14.52
CA LYS A 260 -16.38 -12.87 -15.63
C LYS A 260 -15.99 -11.67 -16.51
N LYS A 261 -14.76 -11.66 -17.03
CA LYS A 261 -14.20 -10.56 -17.85
C LYS A 261 -14.03 -9.21 -17.14
N HIS A 262 -14.08 -9.15 -15.82
CA HIS A 262 -13.81 -7.94 -15.06
C HIS A 262 -12.59 -8.13 -14.17
N LEU A 263 -11.76 -7.10 -14.10
CA LEU A 263 -10.80 -6.95 -13.02
C LEU A 263 -11.55 -6.44 -11.80
N VAL A 264 -11.68 -7.28 -10.78
CA VAL A 264 -12.24 -6.94 -9.48
C VAL A 264 -11.12 -6.47 -8.58
N ILE A 265 -11.22 -5.23 -8.10
CA ILE A 265 -10.20 -4.57 -7.30
C ILE A 265 -10.78 -4.31 -5.92
N THR A 266 -10.06 -4.71 -4.88
CA THR A 266 -10.41 -4.45 -3.48
C THR A 266 -9.32 -3.60 -2.84
N GLN A 267 -9.67 -2.41 -2.37
CA GLN A 267 -8.73 -1.44 -1.80
C GLN A 267 -9.15 -1.02 -0.40
N PHE A 268 -8.13 -0.77 0.42
CA PHE A 268 -8.29 -0.33 1.80
C PHE A 268 -7.73 1.09 1.94
N ILE A 269 -8.60 2.03 2.28
CA ILE A 269 -8.28 3.46 2.33
C ILE A 269 -8.78 4.08 3.64
N PRO A 270 -8.31 5.28 4.02
CA PRO A 270 -8.88 6.01 5.15
C PRO A 270 -10.38 6.21 5.04
N LYS A 271 -11.11 5.86 6.10
CA LYS A 271 -12.56 6.05 6.19
C LYS A 271 -12.99 7.51 5.97
N ILE A 272 -12.20 8.45 6.47
CA ILE A 272 -12.50 9.89 6.34
C ILE A 272 -12.34 10.39 4.89
N ARG A 273 -11.61 9.66 4.03
CA ARG A 273 -11.34 10.05 2.63
C ARG A 273 -12.14 9.25 1.61
N THR A 274 -13.09 8.41 2.04
CA THR A 274 -13.82 7.49 1.16
C THR A 274 -14.61 8.18 0.06
N ILE A 275 -15.33 9.27 0.37
CA ILE A 275 -16.11 10.01 -0.62
C ILE A 275 -15.18 10.65 -1.67
N GLU A 276 -14.11 11.29 -1.23
CA GLU A 276 -13.14 11.91 -2.12
C GLU A 276 -12.46 10.89 -3.03
N TYR A 277 -12.12 9.71 -2.48
CA TYR A 277 -11.56 8.63 -3.27
C TYR A 277 -12.52 8.14 -4.36
N MET A 278 -13.80 7.96 -4.03
CA MET A 278 -14.82 7.57 -5.02
C MET A 278 -14.97 8.62 -6.13
N GLN A 279 -14.93 9.91 -5.78
CA GLN A 279 -14.93 11.00 -6.77
C GLN A 279 -13.72 10.90 -7.71
N ILE A 280 -12.52 10.65 -7.18
CA ILE A 280 -11.31 10.44 -8.00
C ILE A 280 -11.49 9.23 -8.93
N LEU A 281 -12.02 8.12 -8.42
CA LEU A 281 -12.25 6.90 -9.17
C LEU A 281 -13.20 7.11 -10.35
N PHE A 282 -14.39 7.66 -10.11
CA PHE A 282 -15.38 7.90 -11.17
C PHE A 282 -14.92 8.95 -12.18
N ASN A 283 -14.37 10.08 -11.73
CA ASN A 283 -13.89 11.13 -12.63
C ASN A 283 -12.73 10.65 -13.51
N THR A 284 -11.87 9.77 -12.98
CA THR A 284 -10.77 9.20 -13.74
C THR A 284 -11.25 8.17 -14.76
N SER A 285 -12.20 7.31 -14.41
CA SER A 285 -12.81 6.39 -15.38
C SER A 285 -13.38 7.17 -16.58
N ILE A 286 -14.18 8.20 -16.33
CA ILE A 286 -14.82 8.98 -17.41
C ILE A 286 -13.76 9.65 -18.29
N ALA A 287 -12.72 10.25 -17.70
CA ALA A 287 -11.69 10.96 -18.44
C ALA A 287 -10.79 10.06 -19.29
N GLU A 288 -10.51 8.83 -18.85
CA GLU A 288 -9.56 7.94 -19.54
C GLU A 288 -10.16 7.15 -20.69
N ILE A 289 -11.42 6.73 -20.54
CA ILE A 289 -12.05 5.79 -21.48
C ILE A 289 -13.36 6.34 -22.08
N ASN A 290 -13.71 7.60 -21.82
CA ASN A 290 -14.94 8.28 -22.27
C ASN A 290 -16.24 7.55 -21.88
N ARG A 291 -16.19 6.65 -20.89
CA ARG A 291 -17.33 5.93 -20.33
C ARG A 291 -17.06 5.56 -18.87
N ASN A 292 -18.11 5.32 -18.09
CA ASN A 292 -17.96 4.84 -16.71
C ASN A 292 -18.01 3.30 -16.70
N ASP A 293 -16.84 2.65 -16.87
CA ASP A 293 -16.72 1.19 -16.76
C ASP A 293 -16.48 0.72 -15.32
N VAL A 294 -16.52 1.65 -14.35
CA VAL A 294 -16.34 1.32 -12.95
C VAL A 294 -17.69 1.07 -12.29
N ALA A 295 -17.87 -0.15 -11.78
CA ALA A 295 -19.00 -0.51 -10.93
C ALA A 295 -18.51 -0.75 -9.50
N ILE A 296 -19.12 -0.08 -8.51
CA ILE A 296 -18.81 -0.29 -7.08
C ILE A 296 -19.67 -1.46 -6.58
N ASP A 297 -19.03 -2.49 -6.05
CA ASP A 297 -19.70 -3.60 -5.38
C ASP A 297 -19.86 -3.32 -3.88
N ILE A 298 -18.81 -2.74 -3.25
CA ILE A 298 -18.76 -2.49 -1.81
C ILE A 298 -18.06 -1.15 -1.58
N ALA A 299 -18.62 -0.31 -0.69
CA ALA A 299 -17.96 0.87 -0.14
C ALA A 299 -18.44 1.09 1.30
N THR A 300 -17.71 0.54 2.28
CA THR A 300 -18.12 0.54 3.69
C THR A 300 -16.92 0.61 4.62
N PRO A 301 -17.07 1.10 5.87
CA PRO A 301 -16.06 0.92 6.90
C PRO A 301 -15.64 -0.54 7.04
N LEU A 302 -14.34 -0.77 7.23
CA LEU A 302 -13.80 -2.10 7.45
C LEU A 302 -14.34 -2.66 8.78
N SER A 303 -14.88 -3.86 8.73
CA SER A 303 -15.38 -4.60 9.89
C SER A 303 -15.21 -6.10 9.67
N GLU A 304 -15.22 -6.89 10.74
CA GLU A 304 -15.19 -8.36 10.65
C GLU A 304 -16.31 -8.93 9.77
N HIS A 305 -17.48 -8.28 9.74
CA HIS A 305 -18.63 -8.76 8.98
C HIS A 305 -18.44 -8.63 7.46
N ILE A 306 -17.91 -7.50 6.97
CA ILE A 306 -17.75 -7.29 5.51
C ILE A 306 -16.72 -8.25 4.91
N ILE A 307 -15.79 -8.72 5.72
CA ILE A 307 -14.72 -9.62 5.30
C ILE A 307 -15.25 -10.97 4.83
N ASN A 308 -16.32 -11.49 5.44
CA ASN A 308 -16.91 -12.75 5.00
C ASN A 308 -17.51 -12.65 3.59
N PHE A 309 -17.75 -11.42 3.09
CA PHE A 309 -18.21 -11.13 1.75
C PHE A 309 -17.07 -10.80 0.76
N LEU A 310 -15.82 -10.70 1.23
CA LEU A 310 -14.60 -10.47 0.44
C LEU A 310 -13.88 -11.79 0.18
#